data_AF-A0AAE0JJF3-F1
#
_entry.id   AF-A0AAE0JJF3-F1
#
_cell.length_a   1.000
_cell.length_b   1.000
_cell.length_c   1.000
_cell.angle_alpha   90.00
_cell.angle_beta   90.00
_cell.angle_gamma   90.00
#
_symmetry.space_group_name_H-M   'P 1'
#
loop_
_entity.id
_entity.type
_entity.pdbx_description
1 polymer ?
#
loop_
_entity_poly.entity_id
_entity_poly.type
_entity_poly.pdbx_seq_one_letter_code
_entity_poly.pdbx_strand_id
1 'polypeptide(L)'
;MSSSSSSNITSTAFGIKVMSFLTSILAGGIEAYAKLTGKSEDKEEDHSWQKPGPDDRRCPCPMLNALANHGYLPHDGKDISLAALMQGLKRGINLAPDASLIVGFKALQASSTGRWITFHLDDLNKHGVIEHDGSLSRGDISMGDNHTFSPEIWATTLQVIGSDERISIEKAAQMRGFRIAEGPKINPHGFKMSSDDLRFSAIETALYLRVFGRGTEGGAETRWVRVMFEEERLPIEEGFKRSDNPLTIAEILELQRKVEAVGAAPDPK
;
A
#
# COMPACT_ATOMS: atom_id res chain seq x y z
N MET A 1 -4.49 43.67 -38.04
CA MET A 1 -3.43 43.48 -37.02
C MET A 1 -3.64 42.10 -36.40
N SER A 2 -2.89 41.10 -36.85
CA SER A 2 -2.83 39.78 -36.24
C SER A 2 -1.56 39.69 -35.39
N SER A 3 -1.66 39.14 -34.18
CA SER A 3 -0.66 38.28 -33.54
C SER A 3 -0.95 38.10 -32.04
N SER A 4 -1.45 36.93 -31.63
CA SER A 4 -1.24 36.38 -30.28
C SER A 4 -1.76 34.93 -30.19
N SER A 5 -0.99 33.97 -30.73
CA SER A 5 -1.30 32.53 -30.52
C SER A 5 -0.06 31.62 -30.46
N SER A 6 1.12 32.16 -30.18
CA SER A 6 2.38 31.40 -30.28
C SER A 6 3.11 31.15 -28.95
N SER A 7 2.62 31.65 -27.81
CA SER A 7 3.36 31.58 -26.53
C SER A 7 3.02 30.40 -25.61
N ASN A 8 1.91 29.68 -25.83
CA ASN A 8 1.46 28.64 -24.90
C ASN A 8 1.88 27.21 -25.28
N ILE A 9 2.20 26.94 -26.54
CA ILE A 9 2.54 25.59 -27.02
C ILE A 9 4.01 25.23 -26.72
N THR A 10 4.90 26.22 -26.67
CA THR A 10 6.34 26.04 -26.43
C THR A 10 6.66 25.75 -24.96
N SER A 11 5.88 26.29 -24.01
CA SER A 11 6.06 26.05 -22.56
C SER A 11 5.74 24.60 -22.17
N THR A 12 4.67 24.03 -22.73
CA THR A 12 4.23 22.65 -22.45
C THR A 12 5.18 21.61 -23.05
N ALA A 13 5.67 21.84 -24.27
CA ALA A 13 6.63 20.95 -24.93
C ALA A 13 8.01 20.94 -24.24
N PHE A 14 8.43 22.07 -23.67
CA PHE A 14 9.66 22.16 -22.88
C PHE A 14 9.52 21.46 -21.53
N GLY A 15 8.38 21.62 -20.85
CA GLY A 15 8.07 20.91 -19.61
C GLY A 15 8.03 19.39 -19.77
N ILE A 16 7.45 18.88 -20.86
CA ILE A 16 7.41 17.44 -21.19
C ILE A 16 8.81 16.90 -21.49
N LYS A 17 9.65 17.66 -22.22
CA LYS A 17 11.04 17.26 -22.50
C LYS A 17 11.91 17.26 -21.25
N VAL A 18 11.74 18.22 -20.34
CA VAL A 18 12.47 18.28 -19.07
C VAL A 18 12.05 17.14 -18.13
N MET A 19 10.76 16.82 -18.04
CA MET A 19 10.27 15.66 -17.27
C MET A 19 10.77 14.33 -17.87
N SER A 20 10.72 14.18 -19.20
CA SER A 20 11.27 13.01 -19.90
C SER A 20 12.78 12.85 -19.71
N PHE A 21 13.51 13.96 -19.64
CA PHE A 21 14.96 13.96 -19.39
C PHE A 21 15.28 13.62 -17.93
N LEU A 22 14.50 14.14 -16.98
CA LEU A 22 14.65 13.83 -15.55
C LEU A 22 14.31 12.37 -15.23
N THR A 23 13.26 11.80 -15.85
CA THR A 23 12.96 10.37 -15.70
C THR A 23 14.03 9.48 -16.34
N SER A 24 14.61 9.91 -17.47
CA SER A 24 15.72 9.19 -18.13
C SER A 24 17.01 9.22 -17.31
N ILE A 25 17.33 10.34 -16.66
CA ILE A 25 18.48 10.46 -15.74
C ILE A 25 18.26 9.59 -14.50
N LEU A 26 17.04 9.58 -13.94
CA LEU A 26 16.73 8.77 -12.76
C LEU A 26 16.77 7.26 -13.11
N ALA A 27 16.24 6.86 -14.25
CA ALA A 27 16.31 5.49 -14.75
C ALA A 27 17.75 5.06 -15.05
N GLY A 28 18.53 5.90 -15.73
CA GLY A 28 19.95 5.66 -15.98
C GLY A 28 20.78 5.62 -14.69
N GLY A 29 20.42 6.42 -13.69
CA GLY A 29 21.02 6.40 -12.35
C GLY A 29 20.72 5.11 -11.59
N ILE A 30 19.50 4.58 -11.71
CA ILE A 30 19.10 3.29 -11.11
C ILE A 30 19.86 2.13 -11.80
N GLU A 31 19.96 2.12 -13.13
CA GLU A 31 20.74 1.11 -13.86
C GLU A 31 22.23 1.17 -13.54
N ALA A 32 22.80 2.38 -13.46
CA ALA A 32 24.19 2.56 -13.07
C ALA A 32 24.45 2.12 -11.62
N TYR A 33 23.54 2.41 -10.70
CA TYR A 33 23.60 1.95 -9.31
C TYR A 33 23.48 0.42 -9.21
N ALA A 34 22.57 -0.19 -9.97
CA ALA A 34 22.41 -1.65 -10.04
C ALA A 34 23.68 -2.34 -10.57
N LYS A 35 24.29 -1.78 -11.64
CA LYS A 35 25.59 -2.25 -12.16
C LYS A 35 26.74 -2.07 -11.17
N LEU A 36 26.81 -0.94 -10.47
CA LEU A 36 27.87 -0.66 -9.49
C LEU A 36 27.79 -1.54 -8.25
N THR A 37 26.58 -1.97 -7.88
CA THR A 37 26.35 -2.82 -6.69
C THR A 37 26.34 -4.32 -7.01
N GLY A 38 26.57 -4.71 -8.27
CA GLY A 38 26.54 -6.12 -8.69
C GLY A 38 25.15 -6.77 -8.64
N LYS A 39 24.08 -5.97 -8.53
CA LYS A 39 22.68 -6.43 -8.63
C LYS A 39 22.21 -6.31 -10.09
N SER A 40 22.82 -7.09 -10.96
CA SER A 40 22.29 -7.34 -12.30
C SER A 40 22.17 -8.83 -12.56
N GLU A 41 21.08 -9.21 -13.22
CA GLU A 41 20.72 -10.54 -13.74
C GLU A 41 19.83 -11.39 -12.83
N ASP A 42 18.53 -11.41 -13.16
CA ASP A 42 17.73 -12.56 -13.63
C ASP A 42 18.22 -13.98 -13.26
N LYS A 43 18.69 -14.18 -12.03
CA LYS A 43 18.41 -15.44 -11.36
C LYS A 43 16.95 -15.40 -10.97
N GLU A 44 16.20 -16.41 -11.35
CA GLU A 44 14.86 -16.63 -10.84
C GLU A 44 14.99 -16.77 -9.31
N GLU A 45 14.79 -15.66 -8.61
CA GLU A 45 14.85 -15.62 -7.16
C GLU A 45 13.66 -16.43 -6.66
N ASP A 46 13.93 -17.42 -5.81
CA ASP A 46 12.90 -18.21 -5.17
C ASP A 46 12.08 -17.30 -4.24
N HIS A 47 10.86 -16.98 -4.67
CA HIS A 47 9.89 -16.21 -3.92
C HIS A 47 8.85 -17.10 -3.24
N SER A 48 9.21 -18.33 -2.88
CA SER A 48 8.39 -19.17 -2.02
C SER A 48 8.13 -18.47 -0.69
N TRP A 49 6.91 -18.59 -0.18
CA TRP A 49 6.55 -17.99 1.11
C TRP A 49 7.33 -18.65 2.24
N GLN A 50 7.89 -17.82 3.12
CA GLN A 50 8.55 -18.26 4.35
C GLN A 50 7.97 -17.48 5.52
N LYS A 51 7.69 -18.18 6.61
CA LYS A 51 7.22 -17.57 7.85
C LYS A 51 8.33 -16.68 8.43
N PRO A 52 8.02 -15.46 8.93
CA PRO A 52 9.02 -14.65 9.62
C PRO A 52 9.57 -15.38 10.86
N GLY A 53 10.88 -15.29 11.04
CA GLY A 53 11.57 -15.70 12.26
C GLY A 53 11.33 -14.73 13.43
N PRO A 54 11.77 -15.10 14.64
CA PRO A 54 11.55 -14.30 15.85
C PRO A 54 12.27 -12.93 15.84
N ASP A 55 13.36 -12.80 15.07
CA ASP A 55 14.14 -11.56 14.95
C ASP A 55 13.78 -10.73 13.72
N ASP A 56 12.84 -11.21 12.89
CA ASP A 56 12.40 -10.52 11.69
C ASP A 56 11.35 -9.47 12.05
N ARG A 57 11.42 -8.33 11.38
CA ARG A 57 10.55 -7.19 11.66
C ARG A 57 9.39 -7.16 10.68
N ARG A 58 8.19 -6.90 11.19
CA ARG A 58 6.95 -6.77 10.41
C ARG A 58 6.21 -5.51 10.85
N CYS A 59 5.23 -5.11 10.05
CA CYS A 59 4.53 -3.82 10.15
C CYS A 59 3.00 -3.99 10.17
N PRO A 60 2.19 -2.92 10.36
CA PRO A 60 0.74 -2.99 10.21
C PRO A 60 0.27 -3.26 8.78
N CYS A 61 1.12 -3.12 7.76
CA CYS A 61 0.75 -3.32 6.36
C CYS A 61 0.88 -4.80 5.94
N PRO A 62 -0.23 -5.52 5.74
CA PRO A 62 -0.17 -6.95 5.40
C PRO A 62 0.47 -7.21 4.04
N MET A 63 0.35 -6.29 3.08
CA MET A 63 1.01 -6.42 1.77
C MET A 63 2.53 -6.34 1.88
N LEU A 64 3.09 -5.40 2.65
CA LEU A 64 4.54 -5.30 2.82
C LEU A 64 5.09 -6.52 3.59
N ASN A 65 4.34 -7.00 4.58
CA ASN A 65 4.69 -8.23 5.28
C ASN A 65 4.68 -9.44 4.35
N ALA A 66 3.67 -9.56 3.47
CA ALA A 66 3.65 -10.60 2.44
C ALA A 66 4.85 -10.51 1.52
N LEU A 67 5.21 -9.33 1.04
CA LEU A 67 6.37 -9.15 0.17
C LEU A 67 7.70 -9.48 0.87
N ALA A 68 7.83 -9.20 2.16
CA ALA A 68 8.99 -9.66 2.95
C ALA A 68 8.99 -11.19 3.14
N ASN A 69 7.84 -11.79 3.46
CA ASN A 69 7.68 -13.24 3.61
C ASN A 69 8.01 -14.01 2.33
N HIS A 70 7.79 -13.39 1.16
CA HIS A 70 8.16 -13.92 -0.16
C HIS A 70 9.56 -13.47 -0.64
N GLY A 71 10.32 -12.70 0.15
CA GLY A 71 11.65 -12.24 -0.24
C GLY A 71 11.68 -11.20 -1.38
N TYR A 72 10.55 -10.58 -1.74
CA TYR A 72 10.53 -9.41 -2.63
C TYR A 72 11.10 -8.17 -1.95
N LEU A 73 11.01 -8.12 -0.62
CA LEU A 73 11.71 -7.19 0.26
C LEU A 73 12.72 -7.99 1.10
N PRO A 74 13.72 -7.34 1.74
CA PRO A 74 14.55 -7.99 2.75
C PRO A 74 13.67 -8.78 3.74
N HIS A 75 13.89 -10.10 3.82
CA HIS A 75 13.01 -11.00 4.58
C HIS A 75 13.00 -10.67 6.08
N ASP A 76 14.13 -10.20 6.60
CA ASP A 76 14.28 -9.76 7.98
C ASP A 76 13.54 -8.43 8.29
N GLY A 77 12.97 -7.78 7.27
CA GLY A 77 12.24 -6.53 7.39
C GLY A 77 13.13 -5.35 7.79
N LYS A 78 14.45 -5.46 7.67
CA LYS A 78 15.40 -4.43 8.10
C LYS A 78 16.00 -3.69 6.91
N ASP A 79 16.43 -2.45 7.15
CA ASP A 79 17.27 -1.70 6.21
C ASP A 79 16.70 -1.58 4.79
N ILE A 80 15.38 -1.52 4.68
CA ILE A 80 14.69 -1.45 3.39
C ILE A 80 14.93 -0.07 2.78
N SER A 81 15.68 -0.03 1.69
CA SER A 81 15.88 1.20 0.92
C SER A 81 14.64 1.55 0.10
N LEU A 82 14.48 2.83 -0.23
CA LEU A 82 13.41 3.27 -1.13
C LEU A 82 13.45 2.51 -2.47
N ALA A 83 14.65 2.23 -2.99
CA ALA A 83 14.81 1.44 -4.21
C ALA A 83 14.37 -0.02 -4.04
N ALA A 84 14.70 -0.66 -2.91
CA ALA A 84 14.26 -2.01 -2.59
C ALA A 84 12.73 -2.08 -2.44
N LEU A 85 12.12 -1.09 -1.79
CA LEU A 85 10.67 -0.96 -1.67
C LEU A 85 10.00 -0.91 -3.06
N MET A 86 10.47 0.00 -3.94
CA MET A 86 9.91 0.16 -5.29
C MET A 86 10.09 -1.10 -6.13
N GLN A 87 11.26 -1.75 -6.06
CA GLN A 87 11.53 -2.98 -6.80
C GLN A 87 10.67 -4.14 -6.29
N GLY A 88 10.53 -4.29 -4.97
CA GLY A 88 9.72 -5.34 -4.35
C GLY A 88 8.23 -5.20 -4.68
N LEU A 89 7.67 -3.99 -4.54
CA LEU A 89 6.28 -3.71 -4.90
C LEU A 89 6.02 -3.91 -6.40
N LYS A 90 6.95 -3.51 -7.27
CA LYS A 90 6.86 -3.75 -8.71
C LYS A 90 6.91 -5.25 -9.04
N ARG A 91 7.83 -6.01 -8.44
CA ARG A 91 7.99 -7.44 -8.73
C ARG A 91 6.85 -8.28 -8.17
N GLY A 92 6.42 -8.02 -6.94
CA GLY A 92 5.38 -8.82 -6.29
C GLY A 92 3.96 -8.52 -6.79
N ILE A 93 3.61 -7.26 -6.99
CA ILE A 93 2.23 -6.85 -7.35
C ILE A 93 2.11 -5.89 -8.54
N ASN A 94 3.24 -5.54 -9.18
CA ASN A 94 3.30 -4.57 -10.28
C ASN A 94 2.79 -3.17 -9.93
N LEU A 95 2.98 -2.74 -8.68
CA LEU A 95 2.68 -1.36 -8.29
C LEU A 95 3.62 -0.39 -9.01
N ALA A 96 3.05 0.67 -9.58
CA ALA A 96 3.84 1.66 -10.30
C ALA A 96 4.80 2.43 -9.36
N PRO A 97 5.95 2.90 -9.88
CA PRO A 97 6.94 3.64 -9.10
C PRO A 97 6.38 4.87 -8.36
N ASP A 98 5.49 5.63 -9.00
CA ASP A 98 4.87 6.84 -8.43
C ASP A 98 3.99 6.54 -7.20
N ALA A 99 3.18 5.48 -7.26
CA ALA A 99 2.41 5.00 -6.12
C ALA A 99 3.32 4.49 -4.99
N SER A 100 4.40 3.77 -5.34
CA SER A 100 5.37 3.23 -4.37
C SER A 100 6.12 4.34 -3.62
N LEU A 101 6.44 5.44 -4.30
CA LEU A 101 7.14 6.59 -3.69
C LEU A 101 6.31 7.26 -2.59
N ILE A 102 4.98 7.32 -2.70
CA ILE A 102 4.12 7.90 -1.66
C ILE A 102 4.27 7.11 -0.35
N VAL A 103 4.18 5.79 -0.43
CA VAL A 103 4.38 4.89 0.73
C VAL A 103 5.80 5.04 1.27
N GLY A 104 6.80 5.04 0.39
CA GLY A 104 8.21 5.14 0.77
C GLY A 104 8.54 6.44 1.49
N PHE A 105 8.09 7.59 0.99
CA PHE A 105 8.35 8.89 1.66
C PHE A 105 7.70 8.97 3.03
N LYS A 106 6.50 8.43 3.19
CA LYS A 106 5.85 8.34 4.50
C LYS A 106 6.60 7.40 5.45
N ALA A 107 7.05 6.23 4.98
CA ALA A 107 7.85 5.31 5.79
C ALA A 107 9.16 5.96 6.27
N LEU A 108 9.82 6.74 5.42
CA LEU A 108 11.05 7.46 5.78
C LEU A 108 10.84 8.52 6.88
N GLN A 109 9.64 9.07 7.06
CA GLN A 109 9.33 9.98 8.18
C GLN A 109 9.32 9.27 9.54
N ALA A 110 9.14 7.94 9.55
CA ALA A 110 9.17 7.13 10.76
C ALA A 110 10.52 6.43 10.97
N SER A 111 11.45 6.53 10.02
CA SER A 111 12.69 5.75 10.01
C SER A 111 13.51 5.87 11.29
N SER A 112 13.93 4.73 11.83
CA SER A 112 14.87 4.64 12.96
C SER A 112 16.28 4.18 12.57
N THR A 113 16.50 3.89 11.27
CA THR A 113 17.78 3.32 10.76
C THR A 113 18.99 4.25 10.86
N GLY A 114 18.79 5.56 11.10
CA GLY A 114 19.84 6.57 11.03
C GLY A 114 20.34 6.90 9.62
N ARG A 115 19.78 6.30 8.57
CA ARG A 115 20.08 6.62 7.16
C ARG A 115 18.85 7.20 6.46
N TRP A 116 19.06 8.29 5.71
CA TRP A 116 18.00 9.10 5.10
C TRP A 116 17.15 8.42 4.01
N ILE A 117 17.55 7.25 3.51
CA ILE A 117 16.85 6.53 2.42
C ILE A 117 16.43 5.11 2.80
N THR A 118 16.53 4.72 4.07
CA THR A 118 16.13 3.38 4.53
C THR A 118 15.18 3.46 5.70
N PHE A 119 14.40 2.41 5.92
CA PHE A 119 13.56 2.21 7.10
C PHE A 119 13.51 0.71 7.46
N HIS A 120 13.13 0.37 8.69
CA HIS A 120 12.73 -0.98 9.07
C HIS A 120 11.20 -1.11 8.97
N LEU A 121 10.67 -2.30 8.71
CA LEU A 121 9.22 -2.48 8.62
C LEU A 121 8.49 -2.04 9.90
N ASP A 122 9.05 -2.34 11.07
CA ASP A 122 8.47 -1.95 12.37
C ASP A 122 8.49 -0.43 12.64
N ASP A 123 9.25 0.37 11.87
CA ASP A 123 9.15 1.83 11.92
C ASP A 123 7.73 2.30 11.55
N LEU A 124 7.02 1.55 10.69
CA LEU A 124 5.66 1.88 10.28
C LEU A 124 4.63 1.66 11.40
N ASN A 125 5.01 1.03 12.52
CA ASN A 125 4.14 0.91 13.70
C ASN A 125 3.96 2.26 14.42
N LYS A 126 4.73 3.29 14.04
CA LYS A 126 4.60 4.63 14.60
C LYS A 126 3.26 5.27 14.23
N HIS A 127 2.40 5.35 15.23
CA HIS A 127 1.07 5.96 15.13
C HIS A 127 1.13 7.42 14.64
N GLY A 128 0.20 7.77 13.75
CA GLY A 128 0.02 9.13 13.21
C GLY A 128 0.98 9.53 12.09
N VAL A 129 1.76 8.59 11.53
CA VAL A 129 2.56 8.82 10.31
C VAL A 129 1.89 8.18 9.09
N ILE A 130 1.66 6.87 9.20
CA ILE A 130 0.86 6.04 8.27
C ILE A 130 -0.15 5.23 9.09
N GLU A 131 0.29 4.60 10.17
CA GLU A 131 -0.57 3.83 11.07
C GLU A 131 -1.59 4.73 11.75
N HIS A 132 -2.84 4.26 11.81
CA HIS A 132 -3.99 4.98 12.31
C HIS A 132 -5.05 4.02 12.91
N ASP A 133 -5.92 4.58 13.76
CA ASP A 133 -7.01 3.82 14.38
C ASP A 133 -8.10 3.42 13.37
N GLY A 134 -8.96 2.46 13.76
CA GLY A 134 -10.05 1.98 12.89
C GLY A 134 -9.57 1.08 11.75
N SER A 135 -8.43 0.43 11.95
CA SER A 135 -7.85 -0.55 11.03
C SER A 135 -8.79 -1.74 10.76
N LEU A 136 -8.66 -2.35 9.58
CA LEU A 136 -9.49 -3.50 9.18
C LEU A 136 -9.16 -4.78 9.95
N SER A 137 -7.91 -4.93 10.39
CA SER A 137 -7.39 -6.18 10.99
C SER A 137 -6.39 -5.97 12.13
N ARG A 138 -6.13 -4.73 12.55
CA ARG A 138 -5.20 -4.37 13.64
C ARG A 138 -5.97 -3.64 14.73
N GLY A 139 -5.44 -3.71 15.96
CA GLY A 139 -5.91 -2.92 17.08
C GLY A 139 -5.53 -1.45 16.95
N ASP A 140 -6.16 -0.60 17.77
CA ASP A 140 -5.76 0.80 17.94
C ASP A 140 -4.59 0.86 18.95
N ILE A 141 -3.64 1.78 18.79
CA ILE A 141 -2.43 1.81 19.64
C ILE A 141 -2.73 2.00 21.13
N SER A 142 -3.79 2.74 21.47
CA SER A 142 -4.20 2.92 22.88
C SER A 142 -4.69 1.63 23.54
N MET A 143 -4.96 0.59 22.75
CA MET A 143 -5.35 -0.74 23.21
C MET A 143 -4.16 -1.71 23.35
N GLY A 144 -2.94 -1.28 22.96
CA GLY A 144 -1.68 -2.00 23.23
C GLY A 144 -0.89 -2.36 21.96
N ASP A 145 -1.51 -3.09 21.02
CA ASP A 145 -0.87 -3.56 19.79
C ASP A 145 -1.63 -3.07 18.54
N ASN A 146 -0.94 -2.28 17.72
CA ASN A 146 -1.46 -1.66 16.50
C ASN A 146 -0.91 -2.26 15.19
N HIS A 147 -0.13 -3.34 15.25
CA HIS A 147 0.59 -3.84 14.07
C HIS A 147 0.39 -5.32 13.82
N THR A 148 0.24 -6.13 14.86
CA THR A 148 -0.03 -7.57 14.71
C THR A 148 -1.44 -7.79 14.15
N PHE A 149 -1.59 -8.75 13.23
CA PHE A 149 -2.90 -9.20 12.78
C PHE A 149 -3.75 -9.68 13.96
N SER A 150 -4.94 -9.11 14.14
CA SER A 150 -5.95 -9.55 15.11
C SER A 150 -7.06 -10.32 14.40
N PRO A 151 -7.18 -11.63 14.65
CA PRO A 151 -8.29 -12.44 14.16
C PRO A 151 -9.66 -11.91 14.59
N GLU A 152 -9.75 -11.34 15.80
CA GLU A 152 -11.00 -10.82 16.38
C GLU A 152 -11.49 -9.59 15.62
N ILE A 153 -10.60 -8.63 15.36
CA ILE A 153 -10.93 -7.41 14.59
C ILE A 153 -11.21 -7.77 13.14
N TRP A 154 -10.40 -8.65 12.55
CA TRP A 154 -10.65 -9.12 11.19
C TRP A 154 -11.99 -9.83 11.05
N ALA A 155 -12.39 -10.62 12.06
CA ALA A 155 -13.69 -11.30 12.07
C ALA A 155 -14.86 -10.29 12.06
N THR A 156 -14.78 -9.16 12.76
CA THR A 156 -15.85 -8.13 12.69
C THR A 156 -15.89 -7.47 11.32
N THR A 157 -14.74 -7.21 10.70
CA THR A 157 -14.67 -6.75 9.30
C THR A 157 -15.32 -7.75 8.33
N LEU A 158 -15.03 -9.05 8.47
CA LEU A 158 -15.57 -10.09 7.59
C LEU A 158 -17.09 -10.29 7.72
N GLN A 159 -17.69 -9.98 8.88
CA GLN A 159 -19.16 -10.04 9.04
C GLN A 159 -19.89 -9.14 8.04
N VAL A 160 -19.28 -8.04 7.62
CA VAL A 160 -19.85 -7.13 6.61
C VAL A 160 -19.89 -7.79 5.22
N ILE A 161 -18.85 -8.55 4.87
CA ILE A 161 -18.74 -9.28 3.59
C ILE A 161 -19.74 -10.43 3.54
N GLY A 162 -19.90 -11.18 4.63
CA GLY A 162 -20.73 -12.38 4.65
C GLY A 162 -20.14 -13.47 3.74
N SER A 163 -20.93 -13.98 2.80
CA SER A 163 -20.54 -15.08 1.89
C SER A 163 -20.17 -14.61 0.48
N ASP A 164 -19.99 -13.30 0.26
CA ASP A 164 -19.68 -12.77 -1.07
C ASP A 164 -18.31 -13.28 -1.56
N GLU A 165 -18.28 -13.90 -2.75
CA GLU A 165 -17.04 -14.38 -3.38
C GLU A 165 -16.12 -13.24 -3.79
N ARG A 166 -16.68 -12.05 -4.00
CA ARG A 166 -15.95 -10.83 -4.38
C ARG A 166 -16.39 -9.63 -3.57
N ILE A 167 -15.41 -8.83 -3.17
CA ILE A 167 -15.60 -7.56 -2.46
C ILE A 167 -15.83 -6.47 -3.51
N SER A 168 -17.07 -6.00 -3.64
CA SER A 168 -17.40 -4.81 -4.47
C SER A 168 -16.88 -3.52 -3.83
N ILE A 169 -16.95 -2.41 -4.55
CA ILE A 169 -16.56 -1.09 -4.03
C ILE A 169 -17.47 -0.70 -2.85
N GLU A 170 -18.79 -0.92 -2.99
CA GLU A 170 -19.77 -0.67 -1.94
C GLU A 170 -19.49 -1.51 -0.70
N LYS A 171 -19.16 -2.79 -0.92
CA LYS A 171 -18.84 -3.69 0.18
C LYS A 171 -17.56 -3.28 0.92
N ALA A 172 -16.52 -2.92 0.17
CA ALA A 172 -15.27 -2.40 0.71
C ALA A 172 -15.49 -1.12 1.52
N ALA A 173 -16.33 -0.21 1.03
CA ALA A 173 -16.70 1.01 1.74
C ALA A 173 -17.48 0.70 3.03
N GLN A 174 -18.40 -0.26 3.01
CA GLN A 174 -19.12 -0.71 4.19
C GLN A 174 -18.18 -1.30 5.25
N MET A 175 -17.20 -2.13 4.85
CA MET A 175 -16.19 -2.68 5.77
C MET A 175 -15.41 -1.58 6.47
N ARG A 176 -14.91 -0.60 5.68
CA ARG A 176 -14.15 0.53 6.22
C ARG A 176 -15.01 1.40 7.14
N GLY A 177 -16.21 1.78 6.69
CA GLY A 177 -17.14 2.61 7.46
C GLY A 177 -17.56 1.93 8.76
N PHE A 178 -17.78 0.62 8.74
CA PHE A 178 -18.09 -0.17 9.93
C PHE A 178 -16.96 -0.09 10.97
N ARG A 179 -15.70 -0.31 10.55
CA ARG A 179 -14.54 -0.24 11.46
C ARG A 179 -14.31 1.14 12.04
N ILE A 180 -14.44 2.19 11.24
CA ILE A 180 -14.35 3.59 11.71
C ILE A 180 -15.47 3.89 12.73
N ALA A 181 -16.70 3.44 12.46
CA ALA A 181 -17.83 3.67 13.36
C ALA A 181 -17.80 2.82 14.64
N GLU A 182 -17.10 1.68 14.61
CA GLU A 182 -16.92 0.80 15.77
C GLU A 182 -15.80 1.31 16.70
N GLY A 183 -14.72 1.87 16.14
CA GLY A 183 -13.55 2.35 16.89
C GLY A 183 -13.90 3.16 18.15
N PRO A 184 -14.64 4.29 18.05
CA PRO A 184 -15.04 5.07 19.22
C PRO A 184 -15.93 4.33 20.24
N LYS A 185 -16.58 3.22 19.85
CA LYS A 185 -17.42 2.42 20.76
C LYS A 185 -16.59 1.47 21.60
N ILE A 186 -15.54 0.89 21.01
CA ILE A 186 -14.65 -0.08 21.68
C ILE A 186 -13.44 0.60 22.33
N ASN A 187 -13.10 1.82 21.89
CA ASN A 187 -11.96 2.61 22.35
C ASN A 187 -12.37 4.09 22.63
N PRO A 188 -13.36 4.34 23.52
CA PRO A 188 -14.03 5.65 23.64
C PRO A 188 -13.16 6.81 24.13
N HIS A 189 -12.01 6.53 24.74
CA HIS A 189 -11.11 7.54 25.28
C HIS A 189 -9.77 7.61 24.56
N GLY A 190 -9.49 6.65 23.67
CA GLY A 190 -8.22 6.53 22.96
C GLY A 190 -8.32 6.72 21.46
N PHE A 191 -9.52 6.53 20.86
CA PHE A 191 -9.70 6.59 19.41
C PHE A 191 -9.37 7.96 18.83
N LYS A 192 -8.50 7.98 17.82
CA LYS A 192 -8.03 9.17 17.11
C LYS A 192 -7.93 8.89 15.63
N MET A 193 -8.64 9.69 14.85
CA MET A 193 -8.59 9.62 13.39
C MET A 193 -8.71 11.02 12.82
N SER A 194 -7.64 11.51 12.20
CA SER A 194 -7.63 12.79 11.50
C SER A 194 -8.30 12.69 10.12
N SER A 195 -8.55 13.83 9.48
CA SER A 195 -9.02 13.85 8.08
C SER A 195 -8.03 13.18 7.13
N ASP A 196 -6.72 13.26 7.42
CA ASP A 196 -5.69 12.59 6.64
C ASP A 196 -5.75 11.07 6.84
N ASP A 197 -5.91 10.59 8.07
CA ASP A 197 -6.08 9.16 8.37
C ASP A 197 -7.31 8.59 7.68
N LEU A 198 -8.43 9.33 7.69
CA LEU A 198 -9.63 8.95 6.96
C LEU A 198 -9.36 8.76 5.47
N ARG A 199 -8.66 9.71 4.85
CA ARG A 199 -8.28 9.61 3.45
C ARG A 199 -7.32 8.45 3.18
N PHE A 200 -6.31 8.24 4.02
CA PHE A 200 -5.38 7.12 3.87
C PHE A 200 -6.08 5.76 4.02
N SER A 201 -7.01 5.63 4.97
CA SER A 201 -7.80 4.42 5.16
C SER A 201 -8.64 4.04 3.92
N ALA A 202 -9.10 5.03 3.15
CA ALA A 202 -9.78 4.84 1.87
C ALA A 202 -8.81 4.44 0.74
N ILE A 203 -7.59 5.00 0.73
CA ILE A 203 -6.53 4.60 -0.20
C ILE A 203 -6.11 3.13 0.04
N GLU A 204 -5.96 2.70 1.29
CA GLU A 204 -5.69 1.29 1.64
C GLU A 204 -6.79 0.36 1.13
N THR A 205 -8.03 0.80 1.24
CA THR A 205 -9.20 0.07 0.74
C THR A 205 -9.14 -0.05 -0.79
N ALA A 206 -8.79 1.04 -1.48
CA ALA A 206 -8.57 1.05 -2.92
C ALA A 206 -7.40 0.16 -3.35
N LEU A 207 -6.33 0.05 -2.54
CA LEU A 207 -5.15 -0.74 -2.87
C LEU A 207 -5.48 -2.24 -2.99
N TYR A 208 -6.16 -2.84 -2.01
CA TYR A 208 -6.49 -4.27 -2.14
C TYR A 208 -7.54 -4.51 -3.24
N LEU A 209 -8.46 -3.56 -3.46
CA LEU A 209 -9.39 -3.59 -4.60
C LEU A 209 -8.64 -3.57 -5.94
N ARG A 210 -7.58 -2.77 -6.04
CA ARG A 210 -6.78 -2.64 -7.26
C ARG A 210 -5.89 -3.86 -7.51
N VAL A 211 -5.30 -4.42 -6.45
CA VAL A 211 -4.40 -5.58 -6.54
C VAL A 211 -5.17 -6.86 -6.85
N PHE A 212 -6.29 -7.10 -6.17
CA PHE A 212 -7.01 -8.37 -6.23
C PHE A 212 -8.33 -8.31 -7.02
N GLY A 213 -8.68 -7.14 -7.58
CA GLY A 213 -9.90 -6.92 -8.35
C GLY A 213 -9.68 -6.69 -9.84
N ARG A 214 -10.68 -6.08 -10.49
CA ARG A 214 -10.76 -5.90 -11.94
C ARG A 214 -10.50 -4.44 -12.31
N GLY A 215 -9.23 -4.04 -12.34
CA GLY A 215 -8.86 -2.66 -12.64
C GLY A 215 -9.51 -1.68 -11.66
N THR A 216 -10.24 -0.69 -12.16
CA THR A 216 -10.98 0.29 -11.35
C THR A 216 -12.47 -0.04 -11.13
N GLU A 217 -12.93 -1.23 -11.56
CA GLU A 217 -14.29 -1.72 -11.32
C GLU A 217 -14.46 -2.35 -9.91
N GLY A 218 -13.35 -2.54 -9.18
CA GLY A 218 -13.34 -3.22 -7.88
C GLY A 218 -13.53 -4.74 -8.03
N GLY A 219 -14.31 -5.36 -7.15
CA GLY A 219 -14.62 -6.79 -7.24
C GLY A 219 -13.44 -7.69 -6.87
N ALA A 220 -12.71 -7.34 -5.82
CA ALA A 220 -11.57 -8.11 -5.34
C ALA A 220 -11.98 -9.52 -4.92
N GLU A 221 -11.22 -10.54 -5.30
CA GLU A 221 -11.47 -11.92 -4.87
C GLU A 221 -11.36 -12.02 -3.35
N THR A 222 -12.47 -12.36 -2.67
CA THR A 222 -12.52 -12.38 -1.20
C THR A 222 -11.45 -13.31 -0.63
N ARG A 223 -11.27 -14.49 -1.24
CA ARG A 223 -10.23 -15.46 -0.81
C ARG A 223 -8.81 -14.89 -0.90
N TRP A 224 -8.50 -14.09 -1.90
CA TRP A 224 -7.16 -13.51 -2.07
C TRP A 224 -6.89 -12.43 -1.04
N VAL A 225 -7.89 -11.59 -0.77
CA VAL A 225 -7.82 -10.58 0.29
C VAL A 225 -7.63 -11.25 1.65
N ARG A 226 -8.36 -12.34 1.92
CA ARG A 226 -8.23 -13.11 3.16
C ARG A 226 -6.83 -13.70 3.35
N VAL A 227 -6.28 -14.40 2.36
CA VAL A 227 -4.91 -14.92 2.43
C VAL A 227 -3.89 -13.81 2.72
N MET A 228 -4.03 -12.66 2.07
CA MET A 228 -3.14 -11.53 2.29
C MET A 228 -3.22 -10.98 3.72
N PHE A 229 -4.41 -10.87 4.31
CA PHE A 229 -4.57 -10.39 5.69
C PHE A 229 -4.24 -11.44 6.75
N GLU A 230 -4.73 -12.68 6.58
CA GLU A 230 -4.69 -13.75 7.58
C GLU A 230 -3.34 -14.47 7.62
N GLU A 231 -2.65 -14.55 6.48
CA GLU A 231 -1.40 -15.31 6.36
C GLU A 231 -0.21 -14.42 5.99
N GLU A 232 -0.45 -13.17 5.61
CA GLU A 232 0.56 -12.26 5.07
C GLU A 232 1.35 -12.97 3.97
N ARG A 233 0.61 -13.46 2.99
CA ARG A 233 1.07 -14.24 1.85
C ARG A 233 0.43 -13.72 0.57
N LEU A 234 1.16 -13.77 -0.54
CA LEU A 234 0.56 -13.57 -1.86
C LEU A 234 -0.22 -14.83 -2.25
N PRO A 235 -1.49 -14.72 -2.70
CA PRO A 235 -2.37 -15.85 -2.93
C PRO A 235 -2.10 -16.64 -4.22
N ILE A 236 -0.83 -16.93 -4.51
CA ILE A 236 -0.36 -17.56 -5.76
C ILE A 236 -0.94 -18.98 -5.90
N GLU A 237 -0.96 -19.75 -4.81
CA GLU A 237 -1.54 -21.09 -4.78
C GLU A 237 -3.06 -21.07 -5.03
N GLU A 238 -3.72 -19.99 -4.61
CA GLU A 238 -5.13 -19.71 -4.87
C GLU A 238 -5.37 -19.14 -6.28
N GLY A 239 -4.35 -19.11 -7.13
CA GLY A 239 -4.43 -18.70 -8.53
C GLY A 239 -4.31 -17.20 -8.77
N PHE A 240 -3.89 -16.41 -7.77
CA PHE A 240 -3.54 -15.01 -8.01
C PHE A 240 -2.36 -14.91 -8.97
N LYS A 241 -2.52 -14.02 -9.94
CA LYS A 241 -1.44 -13.57 -10.82
C LYS A 241 -1.41 -12.05 -10.73
N ARG A 242 -0.23 -11.48 -10.47
CA ARG A 242 -0.05 -10.03 -10.52
C ARG A 242 -0.42 -9.50 -11.91
N SER A 243 -0.95 -8.28 -11.97
CA SER A 243 -1.30 -7.62 -13.23
C SER A 243 -0.10 -7.49 -14.16
N ASP A 244 -0.28 -7.73 -15.46
CA ASP A 244 0.74 -7.44 -16.48
C ASP A 244 0.92 -5.92 -16.69
N ASN A 245 -0.15 -5.14 -16.45
CA ASN A 245 -0.13 -3.68 -16.50
C ASN A 245 0.22 -3.08 -15.13
N PRO A 246 1.06 -2.03 -15.07
CA PRO A 246 1.36 -1.35 -13.82
C PRO A 246 0.10 -0.84 -13.11
N LEU A 247 0.01 -1.06 -11.80
CA LEU A 247 -1.04 -0.49 -10.96
C LEU A 247 -0.69 0.96 -10.66
N THR A 248 -1.34 1.91 -11.34
CA THR A 248 -0.95 3.33 -11.27
C THR A 248 -1.58 4.06 -10.10
N ILE A 249 -0.97 5.17 -9.66
CA ILE A 249 -1.58 6.04 -8.67
C ILE A 249 -2.94 6.61 -9.13
N ALA A 250 -3.10 6.86 -10.43
CA ALA A 250 -4.35 7.38 -10.99
C ALA A 250 -5.52 6.41 -10.79
N GLU A 251 -5.29 5.11 -11.05
CA GLU A 251 -6.30 4.07 -10.82
C GLU A 251 -6.65 3.90 -9.34
N ILE A 252 -5.63 3.96 -8.46
CA ILE A 252 -5.83 3.88 -7.01
C ILE A 252 -6.66 5.06 -6.51
N LEU A 253 -6.35 6.29 -6.95
CA LEU A 253 -7.11 7.49 -6.59
C LEU A 253 -8.50 7.53 -7.24
N GLU A 254 -8.71 6.86 -8.37
CA GLU A 254 -10.05 6.64 -8.92
C GLU A 254 -10.88 5.71 -8.02
N LEU A 255 -10.32 4.56 -7.64
CA LEU A 255 -10.99 3.64 -6.72
C LEU A 255 -11.25 4.27 -5.35
N GLN A 256 -10.30 5.03 -4.80
CA GLN A 256 -10.47 5.78 -3.55
C GLN A 256 -11.71 6.68 -3.65
N ARG A 257 -11.84 7.48 -4.71
CA ARG A 257 -13.00 8.36 -4.91
C ARG A 257 -14.31 7.57 -5.03
N LYS A 258 -14.29 6.39 -5.68
CA LYS A 258 -15.48 5.53 -5.76
C LYS A 258 -15.87 4.97 -4.38
N VAL A 259 -14.89 4.53 -3.58
CA VAL A 259 -15.10 4.08 -2.19
C VAL A 259 -15.71 5.20 -1.34
N GLU A 260 -15.15 6.42 -1.41
CA GLU A 260 -15.66 7.58 -0.68
C GLU A 260 -17.08 7.96 -1.12
N ALA A 261 -17.37 7.93 -2.42
CA ALA A 261 -18.67 8.30 -2.98
C ALA A 261 -19.82 7.40 -2.51
N VAL A 262 -19.56 6.09 -2.34
CA VAL A 262 -20.57 5.14 -1.84
C VAL A 262 -20.50 4.94 -0.33
N GLY A 263 -19.41 5.38 0.30
CA GLY A 263 -19.11 5.12 1.71
C GLY A 263 -19.56 6.20 2.69
N ALA A 264 -19.83 7.43 2.23
CA ALA A 264 -20.24 8.60 3.02
C ALA A 264 -19.93 8.44 4.53
N ALA A 265 -18.65 8.62 4.87
CA ALA A 265 -18.13 8.46 6.21
C ALA A 265 -18.97 9.25 7.24
N PRO A 266 -19.13 8.75 8.49
CA PRO A 266 -19.61 9.59 9.57
C PRO A 266 -18.74 10.84 9.68
N ASP A 267 -19.36 12.00 9.83
CA ASP A 267 -18.68 13.28 10.06
C ASP A 267 -17.68 13.13 11.24
N PRO A 268 -16.37 13.32 11.03
CA PRO A 268 -15.40 13.26 12.12
C PRO A 268 -15.62 14.48 13.01
N LYS A 269 -16.37 14.29 14.10
CA LYS A 269 -16.53 15.30 15.16
C LYS A 269 -15.25 15.48 15.97
#